data_AF-A0A6J2T5B8-F1
#
_entry.id   AF-A0A6J2T5B8-F1
#
_cell.length_a   1.000
_cell.length_b   1.000
_cell.length_c   1.000
_cell.angle_alpha   90.00
_cell.angle_beta   90.00
_cell.angle_gamma   90.00
#
_symmetry.space_group_name_H-M   'P 1'
#
loop_
_entity.id
_entity.type
_entity.pdbx_description
1 polymer ?
#
loop_
_entity_poly.entity_id
_entity_poly.type
_entity_poly.pdbx_seq_one_letter_code
_entity_poly.pdbx_strand_id
1 'polypeptide(L)'
;MASSSSIDTSQRKPRRTRGTPSFHYRNRFAAAFIVVGSALFGLWNLTPIQRICNEKLIKALETSETEIDRHALFDFPAPRPGKFIRETIEEAEKLRVER
;
A
#
# COMPACT_ATOMS: atom_id res chain seq x y z
N MET A 1 26.57 -38.84 49.26
CA MET A 1 25.30 -38.17 49.61
C MET A 1 25.58 -36.69 49.77
N ALA A 2 25.37 -35.89 48.72
CA ALA A 2 25.53 -34.44 48.79
C ALA A 2 24.14 -33.81 49.01
N SER A 3 23.95 -33.19 50.18
CA SER A 3 22.75 -32.45 50.53
C SER A 3 22.59 -31.26 49.58
N SER A 4 21.55 -31.27 48.74
CA SER A 4 21.16 -30.13 47.93
C SER A 4 20.78 -28.97 48.85
N SER A 5 21.67 -27.99 48.99
CA SER A 5 21.40 -26.72 49.63
C SER A 5 20.11 -26.12 49.04
N SER A 6 19.07 -25.98 49.87
CA SER A 6 17.83 -25.33 49.49
C SER A 6 18.13 -23.88 49.15
N ILE A 7 18.09 -23.55 47.86
CA ILE A 7 18.29 -22.19 47.37
C ILE A 7 17.13 -21.33 47.90
N ASP A 8 17.44 -20.33 48.73
CA ASP A 8 16.45 -19.37 49.20
C ASP A 8 15.98 -18.49 48.02
N THR A 9 14.72 -18.66 47.63
CA THR A 9 14.11 -17.94 46.52
C THR A 9 13.34 -16.69 46.94
N SER A 10 13.32 -16.34 48.23
CA SER A 10 12.54 -15.21 48.78
C SER A 10 12.89 -13.85 48.15
N GLN A 11 14.17 -13.65 47.81
CA GLN A 11 14.67 -12.42 47.18
C GLN A 11 14.69 -12.48 45.65
N ARG A 12 14.20 -13.56 45.04
CA ARG A 12 14.24 -13.71 43.59
C ARG A 12 13.19 -12.81 42.96
N LYS A 13 13.62 -11.85 42.14
CA LYS A 13 12.71 -11.02 41.33
C LYS A 13 11.69 -11.94 40.65
N PRO A 14 10.38 -11.71 40.85
CA PRO A 14 9.38 -12.55 40.22
C PRO A 14 9.65 -12.53 38.71
N ARG A 15 9.86 -13.72 38.13
CA ARG A 15 9.87 -13.86 36.68
C ARG A 15 8.53 -13.32 36.17
N ARG A 16 8.46 -12.89 34.90
CA ARG A 16 7.27 -12.33 34.26
C ARG A 16 6.12 -13.37 34.21
N THR A 17 5.59 -13.72 35.36
CA THR A 17 4.61 -14.77 35.61
C THR A 17 3.27 -14.10 35.94
N ARG A 18 2.20 -14.88 35.80
CA ARG A 18 0.84 -14.47 36.12
C ARG A 18 0.77 -13.88 37.54
N GLY A 19 0.10 -12.74 37.69
CA GLY A 19 -0.09 -12.05 38.97
C GLY A 19 0.83 -10.84 39.22
N THR A 20 1.89 -10.65 38.43
CA THR A 20 2.70 -9.43 38.55
C THR A 20 2.03 -8.24 37.83
N PRO A 21 2.12 -7.01 38.35
CA PRO A 21 1.58 -5.81 37.67
C PRO A 21 2.12 -5.64 36.25
N SER A 22 3.39 -5.96 36.04
CA SER A 22 4.03 -5.92 34.71
C SER A 22 3.44 -6.93 33.71
N PHE A 23 2.98 -8.10 34.16
CA PHE A 23 2.30 -9.09 33.32
C PHE A 23 0.93 -8.58 32.87
N HIS A 24 0.16 -7.99 33.79
CA HIS A 24 -1.15 -7.43 33.47
C HIS A 24 -1.07 -6.24 32.52
N TYR A 25 -0.12 -5.31 32.75
CA TYR A 25 0.05 -4.14 31.90
C TYR A 25 0.36 -4.53 30.45
N ARG A 26 1.30 -5.46 30.23
CA ARG A 26 1.69 -5.90 28.89
C ARG A 26 0.56 -6.60 28.15
N ASN A 27 -0.18 -7.48 28.83
CA ASN A 27 -1.29 -8.19 28.20
C ASN A 27 -2.45 -7.24 27.86
N ARG A 28 -2.73 -6.25 28.72
CA ARG A 28 -3.74 -5.22 28.43
C ARG A 28 -3.32 -4.33 27.26
N PHE A 29 -2.05 -3.93 27.21
CA PHE A 29 -1.51 -3.16 26.09
C PHE A 29 -1.59 -3.95 24.77
N ALA A 30 -1.16 -5.21 24.77
CA ALA A 30 -1.26 -6.08 23.60
C ALA A 30 -2.72 -6.28 23.16
N ALA A 31 -3.62 -6.53 24.10
CA ALA A 31 -5.05 -6.68 23.81
C ALA A 31 -5.64 -5.38 23.22
N ALA A 32 -5.30 -4.22 23.78
CA ALA A 32 -5.74 -2.94 23.25
C ALA A 32 -5.25 -2.71 21.83
N PHE A 33 -3.97 -3.02 21.56
CA PHE A 33 -3.40 -2.89 20.22
C PHE A 33 -4.08 -3.81 19.21
N ILE A 34 -4.36 -5.06 19.59
CA ILE A 34 -5.08 -6.01 18.75
C ILE A 34 -6.49 -5.52 18.45
N VAL A 35 -7.23 -5.05 19.47
CA VAL A 35 -8.61 -4.58 19.30
C VAL A 35 -8.66 -3.35 18.40
N VAL A 36 -7.80 -2.35 18.64
CA VAL A 36 -7.74 -1.13 17.83
C VAL A 36 -7.29 -1.45 16.41
N GLY A 37 -6.25 -2.26 16.25
CA GLY A 37 -5.76 -2.68 14.93
C GLY A 37 -6.84 -3.44 14.15
N SER A 38 -7.56 -4.35 14.79
CA SER A 38 -8.64 -5.11 14.17
C SER A 38 -9.83 -4.22 13.78
N ALA A 39 -10.18 -3.25 14.63
CA ALA A 39 -11.25 -2.31 14.35
C ALA A 39 -10.90 -1.40 13.16
N LEU A 40 -9.69 -0.83 13.14
CA LEU A 40 -9.20 0.00 12.04
C LEU A 40 -9.11 -0.80 10.73
N PHE A 41 -8.60 -2.02 10.81
CA PHE A 41 -8.52 -2.91 9.65
C PHE A 41 -9.90 -3.30 9.13
N GLY A 42 -10.85 -3.62 10.02
CA GLY A 42 -12.23 -3.89 9.65
C GLY A 42 -12.90 -2.69 8.99
N LEU A 43 -12.71 -1.49 9.54
CA LEU A 43 -13.22 -0.25 8.96
C LEU A 43 -12.64 -0.01 7.57
N TRP A 44 -11.33 -0.21 7.41
CA TRP A 44 -10.64 -0.07 6.13
C TRP A 44 -11.20 -1.02 5.07
N ASN A 45 -11.42 -2.30 5.41
CA ASN A 45 -12.01 -3.30 4.51
C ASN A 45 -13.47 -3.01 4.13
N LEU A 46 -14.21 -2.29 4.97
CA LEU A 46 -15.59 -1.87 4.68
C LEU A 46 -15.65 -0.62 3.80
N THR A 47 -14.52 0.10 3.59
CA THR A 47 -14.52 1.27 2.73
C THR A 47 -14.59 0.89 1.24
N PRO A 48 -15.47 1.54 0.45
CA PRO A 48 -15.56 1.30 -0.98
C PRO A 48 -14.27 1.66 -1.74
N ILE A 49 -13.43 2.50 -1.15
CA ILE A 49 -12.12 2.90 -1.68
C ILE A 49 -11.21 1.68 -1.85
N GLN A 50 -11.21 0.74 -0.89
CA GLN A 50 -10.39 -0.46 -1.00
C GLN A 50 -10.84 -1.34 -2.17
N ARG A 51 -12.15 -1.47 -2.43
CA ARG A 51 -12.66 -2.22 -3.59
C ARG A 51 -12.18 -1.62 -4.90
N ILE A 52 -12.28 -0.28 -5.03
CA ILE A 52 -11.80 0.43 -6.23
C ILE A 52 -10.29 0.23 -6.41
N CYS A 53 -9.51 0.33 -5.34
CA CYS A 53 -8.07 0.10 -5.41
C CYS A 53 -7.76 -1.36 -5.80
N ASN A 54 -8.43 -2.34 -5.21
CA ASN A 54 -8.24 -3.75 -5.54
C ASN A 54 -8.64 -4.05 -6.99
N GLU A 55 -9.76 -3.52 -7.48
CA GLU A 55 -10.16 -3.70 -8.88
C GLU A 55 -9.14 -3.10 -9.84
N LYS A 56 -8.58 -1.93 -9.53
CA LYS A 56 -7.49 -1.34 -10.33
C LYS A 56 -6.22 -2.17 -10.31
N LEU A 57 -5.88 -2.73 -9.14
CA LEU A 57 -4.69 -3.56 -8.96
C LEU A 57 -4.83 -4.90 -9.69
N ILE A 58 -5.99 -5.54 -9.58
CA ILE A 58 -6.32 -6.78 -10.30
C ILE A 58 -6.31 -6.52 -11.79
N LYS A 59 -6.95 -5.46 -12.28
CA LYS A 59 -6.89 -5.10 -13.71
C LYS A 59 -5.46 -4.90 -14.19
N ALA A 60 -4.61 -4.22 -13.42
CA ALA A 60 -3.20 -4.02 -13.78
C ALA A 60 -2.37 -5.31 -13.77
N LEU A 61 -2.73 -6.29 -12.93
CA LEU A 61 -2.05 -7.59 -12.84
C LEU A 61 -2.57 -8.61 -13.88
N GLU A 62 -3.86 -8.55 -14.22
CA GLU A 62 -4.50 -9.47 -15.16
C GLU A 62 -4.34 -9.02 -16.62
N THR A 63 -4.12 -7.73 -16.89
CA THR A 63 -3.83 -7.27 -18.24
C THR A 63 -2.51 -7.86 -18.71
N SER A 64 -2.59 -8.76 -19.67
CA SER A 64 -1.40 -9.28 -20.36
C SER A 64 -0.70 -8.16 -21.13
N GLU A 65 0.62 -8.24 -21.27
CA GLU A 65 1.41 -7.29 -22.07
C GLU A 65 0.83 -7.12 -23.49
N THR A 66 0.29 -8.20 -24.07
CA THR A 66 -0.34 -8.18 -25.40
C THR A 66 -1.67 -7.41 -25.46
N GLU A 67 -2.38 -7.26 -24.34
CA GLU A 67 -3.59 -6.43 -24.25
C GLU A 67 -3.22 -4.96 -24.06
N ILE A 68 -2.16 -4.68 -23.32
CA ILE A 68 -1.61 -3.32 -23.16
C ILE A 68 -1.12 -2.80 -24.52
N ASP A 69 -0.36 -3.61 -25.26
CA ASP A 69 0.10 -3.26 -26.61
C ASP A 69 -1.07 -3.06 -27.59
N ARG A 70 -2.11 -3.90 -27.52
CA ARG A 70 -3.33 -3.71 -28.31
C ARG A 70 -4.06 -2.41 -27.96
N HIS A 71 -4.14 -2.06 -26.69
CA HIS A 71 -4.76 -0.81 -26.28
C HIS A 71 -3.94 0.40 -26.75
N ALA A 72 -2.61 0.34 -26.62
CA ALA A 72 -1.69 1.38 -27.08
C ALA A 72 -1.76 1.60 -28.60
N LEU A 73 -2.00 0.54 -29.38
CA LEU A 73 -2.19 0.64 -30.85
C LEU A 73 -3.40 1.51 -31.25
N PHE A 74 -4.42 1.61 -30.38
CA PHE A 74 -5.62 2.42 -30.63
C PHE A 74 -5.68 3.70 -29.79
N ASP A 75 -4.64 3.98 -29.00
CA ASP A 75 -4.52 5.20 -28.21
C ASP A 75 -4.00 6.32 -29.11
N PHE A 76 -4.86 6.78 -30.02
CA PHE A 76 -4.51 7.87 -30.92
C PHE A 76 -4.51 9.18 -30.13
N PRO A 77 -3.40 9.94 -30.13
CA PRO A 77 -3.44 11.28 -29.56
C PRO A 77 -4.53 12.08 -30.30
N ALA A 78 -5.28 12.88 -29.54
CA ALA A 78 -6.36 13.69 -30.11
C ALA A 78 -5.84 14.47 -31.33
N PRO A 79 -6.61 14.54 -32.43
CA PRO A 79 -6.17 15.25 -33.62
C PRO A 79 -5.80 16.68 -33.25
N ARG A 80 -4.62 17.14 -33.69
CA ARG A 80 -4.15 18.50 -33.39
C ARG A 80 -5.22 19.51 -33.82
N PRO A 81 -5.45 20.58 -33.03
CA PRO A 81 -6.46 21.57 -33.37
C PRO A 81 -6.11 22.23 -34.71
N GLY A 82 -7.14 22.54 -35.52
CA GLY A 82 -6.94 23.04 -36.89
C GLY A 82 -6.13 24.34 -36.99
N LYS A 83 -6.07 25.15 -35.91
CA LYS A 83 -5.19 26.33 -35.82
C LYS A 83 -3.72 25.94 -35.94
N PHE A 84 -3.31 24.89 -35.24
CA PHE A 84 -1.93 24.41 -35.23
C PHE A 84 -1.52 23.87 -36.60
N ILE A 85 -2.44 23.19 -37.30
CA ILE A 85 -2.21 22.67 -38.66
C ILE A 85 -1.98 23.85 -39.63
N ARG A 86 -2.79 24.90 -39.54
CA ARG A 86 -2.65 26.10 -40.37
C ARG A 86 -1.33 26.82 -40.12
N GLU A 87 -0.99 27.03 -38.84
CA GLU A 87 0.28 27.64 -38.45
C GLU A 87 1.48 26.85 -39.00
N THR A 88 1.47 25.51 -38.89
CA THR A 88 2.55 24.68 -39.44
C THR A 88 2.63 24.71 -40.97
N ILE A 89 1.51 24.87 -41.68
CA ILE A 89 1.50 24.99 -43.16
C ILE A 89 2.07 26.36 -43.57
N GLU A 90 1.65 27.43 -42.90
CA GLU A 90 2.14 28.79 -43.16
C GLU A 90 3.64 28.93 -42.86
N GLU A 91 4.14 28.32 -41.78
CA GLU A 91 5.57 28.27 -41.48
C GLU A 91 6.35 27.48 -42.54
N ALA A 92 5.83 26.34 -43.00
CA ALA A 92 6.45 25.54 -44.05
C ALA A 92 6.48 26.28 -45.40
N GLU A 93 5.47 27.09 -45.72
CA GLU A 93 5.45 27.94 -46.91
C GLU A 93 6.46 29.08 -46.82
N LYS A 94 6.56 29.76 -45.67
CA LYS A 94 7.58 30.81 -45.45
C LYS A 94 8.99 30.27 -45.63
N LEU A 95 9.29 29.11 -45.03
CA LEU A 95 10.59 28.45 -45.16
C LEU A 95 10.92 28.00 -46.59
N ARG A 96 9.92 27.80 -47.46
CA ARG A 96 10.11 27.48 -48.88
C ARG A 96 10.38 28.72 -49.72
N VAL A 97 9.81 29.87 -49.36
CA VAL A 97 9.99 31.14 -50.09
C VAL A 97 11.30 31.82 -49.70
N GLU A 98 11.78 31.60 -48.48
CA GLU A 98 13.05 32.14 -47.97
C GLU A 98 14.30 31.34 -48.40
N ARG A 99 14.14 30.21 -49.08
CA ARG A 99 15.24 29.37 -49.59
C ARG A 99 15.43 29.57 -51.09
#